data_AF-A0A971SVS4-F1
#
_entry.id   AF-A0A971SVS4-F1
#
_cell.length_a   1.000
_cell.length_b   1.000
_cell.length_c   1.000
_cell.angle_alpha   90.00
_cell.angle_beta   90.00
_cell.angle_gamma   90.00
#
_symmetry.space_group_name_H-M   'P 1'
#
loop_
_entity.id
_entity.type
_entity.pdbx_description
1 polymer ?
#
loop_
_entity_poly.entity_id
_entity_poly.type
_entity_poly.pdbx_seq_one_letter_code
_entity_poly.pdbx_strand_id
1 'polypeptide(L)'
;MSGEPIDHELLLRCFEAARWAPSASNCQERLFLYAHRDTPAFAQFFSLLAEGNQAWCHRAAVLIVALSDTLDAAGRPIRSHAFDTGLAVENLLLQACELGLVAHPMAGFSSERAISELNIPQRYLPQCMIAIGVPGDVNELSEFNQSRELPSQRKPMEEVTRASGFEPQN
;
A
#
# COMPACT_ATOMS: atom_id res chain seq x y z
N MET A 1 15.68 2.95 1.90
CA MET A 1 15.21 3.39 3.24
C MET A 1 16.34 3.19 4.24
N SER A 2 16.50 4.09 5.21
CA SER A 2 17.67 4.12 6.11
C SER A 2 17.75 2.96 7.10
N GLY A 3 16.64 2.28 7.40
CA GLY A 3 16.57 1.26 8.47
C GLY A 3 16.23 1.83 9.84
N GLU A 4 16.25 3.15 9.99
CA GLU A 4 15.81 3.83 11.21
C GLU A 4 14.31 3.56 11.47
N PRO A 5 13.89 3.37 12.74
CA PRO A 5 12.49 3.31 13.08
C PRO A 5 11.80 4.65 12.80
N ILE A 6 10.48 4.63 12.64
CA ILE A 6 9.66 5.84 12.63
C ILE A 6 8.84 5.90 13.91
N ASP A 7 8.62 7.11 14.42
CA ASP A 7 7.75 7.33 15.56
C ASP A 7 6.33 6.83 15.25
N HIS A 8 5.73 6.17 16.24
CA HIS A 8 4.38 5.64 16.09
C HIS A 8 3.36 6.74 15.75
N GLU A 9 3.55 7.95 16.27
CA GLU A 9 2.71 9.11 15.96
C GLU A 9 2.78 9.51 14.47
N LEU A 10 3.96 9.44 13.84
CA LEU A 10 4.09 9.71 12.41
C LEU A 10 3.31 8.69 11.58
N LEU A 11 3.39 7.40 11.96
CA LEU A 11 2.60 6.36 11.32
C LEU A 11 1.09 6.59 11.50
N LEU A 12 0.64 6.99 12.70
CA LEU A 12 -0.77 7.29 12.95
C LEU A 12 -1.27 8.48 12.13
N ARG A 13 -0.43 9.49 11.86
CA ARG A 13 -0.79 10.60 10.95
C ARG A 13 -1.04 10.10 9.53
N CYS A 14 -0.24 9.16 9.03
CA CYS A 14 -0.47 8.51 7.74
C CYS A 14 -1.80 7.73 7.72
N PHE A 15 -2.11 6.98 8.79
CA PHE A 15 -3.39 6.28 8.90
C PHE A 15 -4.59 7.23 9.06
N GLU A 16 -4.42 8.37 9.74
CA GLU A 16 -5.47 9.38 9.86
C GLU A 16 -5.83 9.96 8.49
N ALA A 17 -4.85 10.26 7.63
CA ALA A 17 -5.11 10.66 6.25
C ALA A 17 -5.85 9.57 5.46
N ALA A 18 -5.43 8.31 5.59
CA ALA A 18 -6.13 7.17 5.00
C ALA A 18 -7.59 7.06 5.49
N ARG A 19 -7.81 7.30 6.79
CA ARG A 19 -9.12 7.28 7.45
C ARG A 19 -10.06 8.37 6.93
N TRP A 20 -9.57 9.44 6.33
CA TRP A 20 -10.40 10.49 5.74
C TRP A 20 -10.77 10.27 4.27
N ALA A 21 -10.29 9.20 3.64
CA ALA A 21 -10.66 8.90 2.26
C ALA A 21 -12.18 8.62 2.12
N PRO A 22 -12.81 9.11 1.04
CA PRO A 22 -14.20 8.81 0.77
C PRO A 22 -14.40 7.33 0.43
N SER A 23 -15.61 6.83 0.62
CA SER A 23 -16.01 5.49 0.21
C SER A 23 -17.49 5.45 -0.15
N ALA A 24 -17.91 4.48 -0.96
CA ALA A 24 -19.32 4.33 -1.32
C ALA A 24 -20.19 4.21 -0.07
N SER A 25 -21.28 5.00 -0.01
CA SER A 25 -22.20 5.07 1.14
C SER A 25 -21.51 5.30 2.50
N ASN A 26 -20.28 5.83 2.52
CA ASN A 26 -19.45 5.95 3.71
C ASN A 26 -19.22 4.62 4.48
N CYS A 27 -19.15 3.49 3.75
CA CYS A 27 -18.91 2.17 4.31
C CYS A 27 -17.55 2.01 5.03
N GLN A 28 -16.51 2.71 4.58
CA GLN A 28 -15.18 2.74 5.21
C GLN A 28 -14.57 1.34 5.36
N GLU A 29 -14.66 0.54 4.31
CA GLU A 29 -14.26 -0.88 4.22
C GLU A 29 -12.74 -1.14 4.30
N ARG A 30 -11.92 -0.10 4.27
CA ARG A 30 -10.46 -0.17 4.44
C ARG A 30 -10.05 -0.66 5.82
N LEU A 31 -9.10 -1.59 5.86
CA LEU A 31 -8.43 -2.03 7.09
C LEU A 31 -6.93 -2.21 6.83
N PHE A 32 -6.09 -1.79 7.77
CA PHE A 32 -4.64 -1.89 7.65
C PHE A 32 -4.08 -2.76 8.76
N LEU A 33 -3.44 -3.87 8.39
CA LEU A 33 -2.57 -4.61 9.31
C LEU A 33 -1.15 -4.07 9.14
N TYR A 34 -0.40 -3.86 10.23
CA TYR A 34 0.94 -3.30 10.14
C TYR A 34 1.91 -3.92 11.16
N ALA A 35 3.19 -3.89 10.84
CA ALA A 35 4.27 -4.34 11.71
C ALA A 35 5.44 -3.36 11.66
N HIS A 36 5.91 -2.94 12.84
CA HIS A 36 7.14 -2.16 12.99
C HIS A 36 8.36 -3.07 12.94
N ARG A 37 9.46 -2.57 12.37
CA ARG A 37 10.75 -3.28 12.17
C ARG A 37 11.29 -3.98 13.42
N ASP A 38 11.14 -3.35 14.56
CA ASP A 38 11.64 -3.79 15.87
C ASP A 38 10.70 -4.79 16.57
N THR A 39 9.62 -5.21 15.91
CA THR A 39 8.68 -6.20 16.45
C THR A 39 8.83 -7.57 15.77
N PRO A 40 8.53 -8.69 16.47
CA PRO A 40 8.56 -10.02 15.87
C PRO A 40 7.66 -10.17 14.64
N ALA A 41 6.57 -9.40 14.57
CA ALA A 41 5.63 -9.41 13.45
C ALA A 41 6.27 -8.97 12.12
N PHE A 42 7.35 -8.17 12.15
CA PHE A 42 7.99 -7.69 10.94
C PHE A 42 8.50 -8.84 10.07
N ALA A 43 9.13 -9.84 10.67
CA ALA A 43 9.65 -11.00 9.95
C ALA A 43 8.54 -11.78 9.24
N GLN A 44 7.38 -11.91 9.91
CA GLN A 44 6.20 -12.54 9.33
C GLN A 44 5.72 -11.76 8.10
N PHE A 45 5.50 -10.45 8.23
CA PHE A 45 5.06 -9.58 7.12
C PHE A 45 6.06 -9.58 5.97
N PHE A 46 7.35 -9.42 6.28
CA PHE A 46 8.41 -9.40 5.29
C PHE A 46 8.47 -10.69 4.48
N SER A 47 8.24 -11.84 5.13
CA SER A 47 8.23 -13.13 4.45
C SER A 47 7.12 -13.29 3.40
N LEU A 48 6.06 -12.46 3.45
CA LEU A 48 4.94 -12.49 2.50
C LEU A 48 5.31 -11.87 1.15
N LEU A 49 6.31 -10.98 1.13
CA LEU A 49 6.74 -10.24 -0.06
C LEU A 49 7.48 -11.16 -1.03
N ALA A 50 7.35 -10.90 -2.33
CA ALA A 50 8.19 -11.53 -3.34
C ALA A 50 9.66 -11.10 -3.18
N GLU A 51 10.60 -11.97 -3.59
CA GLU A 51 12.05 -11.73 -3.43
C GLU A 51 12.51 -10.40 -4.02
N GLY A 52 11.96 -10.00 -5.17
CA GLY A 52 12.27 -8.71 -5.80
C GLY A 52 11.90 -7.49 -4.93
N ASN A 53 10.84 -7.60 -4.12
CA ASN A 53 10.48 -6.55 -3.15
C ASN A 53 11.34 -6.64 -1.89
N GLN A 54 11.60 -7.86 -1.40
CA GLN A 54 12.46 -8.09 -0.24
C GLN A 54 13.86 -7.48 -0.41
N ALA A 55 14.41 -7.54 -1.63
CA ALA A 55 15.74 -7.05 -1.97
C ALA A 55 16.00 -5.58 -1.55
N TRP A 56 14.99 -4.72 -1.52
CA TRP A 56 15.14 -3.30 -1.17
C TRP A 56 14.35 -2.88 0.08
N CYS A 57 13.23 -3.53 0.40
CA CYS A 57 12.39 -3.13 1.54
C CYS A 57 12.80 -3.78 2.87
N HIS A 58 13.87 -4.60 2.89
CA HIS A 58 14.41 -5.20 4.12
C HIS A 58 14.87 -4.18 5.16
N ARG A 59 14.93 -2.88 4.82
CA ARG A 59 15.21 -1.72 5.69
C ARG A 59 14.00 -0.79 5.92
N ALA A 60 12.78 -1.16 5.52
CA ALA A 60 11.57 -0.39 5.83
C ALA A 60 11.28 -0.29 7.33
N ALA A 61 10.92 0.88 7.85
CA ALA A 61 10.56 1.03 9.26
C ALA A 61 9.25 0.29 9.60
N VAL A 62 8.31 0.24 8.65
CA VAL A 62 7.00 -0.40 8.80
C VAL A 62 6.63 -1.13 7.52
N LEU A 63 6.02 -2.31 7.68
CA LEU A 63 5.30 -3.01 6.61
C LEU A 63 3.81 -3.01 6.91
N ILE A 64 2.99 -2.78 5.89
CA ILE A 64 1.53 -2.73 5.99
C ILE A 64 0.94 -3.72 4.98
N VAL A 65 -0.14 -4.40 5.34
CA VAL A 65 -1.06 -5.06 4.41
C VAL A 65 -2.36 -4.25 4.37
N ALA A 66 -2.68 -3.66 3.22
CA ALA A 66 -3.93 -2.96 3.00
C ALA A 66 -5.02 -3.97 2.59
N LEU A 67 -6.12 -3.99 3.35
CA LEU A 67 -7.26 -4.86 3.15
C LEU A 67 -8.50 -4.05 2.77
N SER A 68 -9.37 -4.64 1.96
CA SER A 68 -10.72 -4.15 1.72
C SER A 68 -11.75 -5.16 2.21
N ASP A 69 -12.69 -4.73 3.04
CA ASP A 69 -13.90 -5.50 3.36
C ASP A 69 -14.80 -5.59 2.12
N THR A 70 -15.11 -6.81 1.67
CA THR A 70 -15.92 -7.05 0.48
C THR A 70 -17.42 -6.89 0.70
N LEU A 71 -17.88 -6.78 1.94
CA LEU A 71 -19.30 -6.70 2.29
C LEU A 71 -19.60 -5.46 3.13
N ASP A 72 -20.84 -5.00 3.14
CA ASP A 72 -21.31 -3.92 4.01
C ASP A 72 -21.82 -4.43 5.37
N ALA A 73 -22.30 -3.53 6.23
CA ALA A 73 -22.81 -3.89 7.56
C ALA A 73 -24.02 -4.86 7.51
N ALA A 74 -24.73 -4.95 6.38
CA ALA A 74 -25.83 -5.88 6.16
C ALA A 74 -25.39 -7.18 5.46
N GLY A 75 -24.10 -7.36 5.21
CA GLY A 75 -23.54 -8.54 4.55
C GLY A 75 -23.70 -8.55 3.03
N ARG A 76 -23.99 -7.40 2.41
CA ARG A 76 -24.16 -7.28 0.95
C ARG A 76 -22.82 -6.92 0.29
N PRO A 77 -22.51 -7.46 -0.90
CA PRO A 77 -21.27 -7.13 -1.61
C PRO A 77 -21.10 -5.64 -1.92
N ILE A 78 -19.92 -5.08 -1.63
CA ILE A 78 -19.54 -3.70 -1.95
C ILE A 78 -18.75 -3.73 -3.26
N ARG A 79 -19.37 -3.35 -4.38
CA ARG A 79 -18.69 -3.36 -5.69
C ARG A 79 -17.39 -2.54 -5.72
N SER A 80 -17.32 -1.44 -4.98
CA SER A 80 -16.20 -0.49 -4.99
C SER A 80 -15.11 -0.79 -3.95
N HIS A 81 -15.18 -1.90 -3.20
CA HIS A 81 -14.34 -2.12 -2.01
C HIS A 81 -12.84 -1.87 -2.26
N ALA A 82 -12.31 -2.40 -3.36
CA ALA A 82 -10.90 -2.26 -3.73
C ALA A 82 -10.56 -0.85 -4.21
N PHE A 83 -11.47 -0.21 -4.95
CA PHE A 83 -11.31 1.16 -5.42
C PHE A 83 -11.27 2.13 -4.24
N ASP A 84 -12.23 2.02 -3.33
CA ASP A 84 -12.35 2.87 -2.14
C ASP A 84 -11.14 2.68 -1.20
N THR A 85 -10.64 1.45 -1.03
CA THR A 85 -9.37 1.18 -0.32
C THR A 85 -8.17 1.79 -1.06
N GLY A 86 -8.16 1.80 -2.39
CA GLY A 86 -7.15 2.49 -3.19
C GLY A 86 -7.08 3.99 -2.94
N LEU A 87 -8.23 4.65 -2.76
CA LEU A 87 -8.28 6.07 -2.36
C LEU A 87 -7.65 6.30 -0.99
N ALA A 88 -7.91 5.39 -0.04
CA ALA A 88 -7.29 5.46 1.28
C ALA A 88 -5.78 5.22 1.26
N VAL A 89 -5.31 4.29 0.44
CA VAL A 89 -3.89 4.08 0.21
C VAL A 89 -3.27 5.34 -0.38
N GLU A 90 -3.87 5.96 -1.41
CA GLU A 90 -3.31 7.19 -1.99
C GLU A 90 -3.20 8.33 -0.97
N ASN A 91 -4.23 8.55 -0.14
CA ASN A 91 -4.14 9.53 0.96
C ASN A 91 -2.99 9.22 1.93
N LEU A 92 -2.79 7.94 2.27
CA LEU A 92 -1.68 7.49 3.11
C LEU A 92 -0.33 7.82 2.47
N LEU A 93 -0.16 7.55 1.17
CA LEU A 93 1.08 7.81 0.43
C LEU A 93 1.39 9.31 0.36
N LEU A 94 0.38 10.13 0.05
CA LEU A 94 0.52 11.59 0.02
C LEU A 94 0.91 12.15 1.39
N GLN A 95 0.26 11.67 2.46
CA GLN A 95 0.60 12.09 3.82
C GLN A 95 2.01 11.66 4.24
N ALA A 96 2.45 10.46 3.86
CA ALA A 96 3.81 10.01 4.12
C ALA A 96 4.84 10.87 3.37
N CYS A 97 4.56 11.21 2.11
CA CYS A 97 5.40 12.11 1.31
C CYS A 97 5.55 13.49 1.97
N GLU A 98 4.45 14.08 2.44
CA GLU A 98 4.45 15.37 3.16
C GLU A 98 5.28 15.31 4.46
N LEU A 99 5.33 14.15 5.11
CA LEU A 99 6.16 13.93 6.30
C LEU A 99 7.64 13.66 5.98
N GLY A 100 8.03 13.70 4.70
CA GLY A 100 9.39 13.37 4.25
C GLY A 100 9.72 11.87 4.35
N LEU A 101 8.70 11.01 4.42
CA LEU A 101 8.86 9.55 4.43
C LEU A 101 8.80 8.99 3.00
N VAL A 102 9.47 7.86 2.81
CA VAL A 102 9.21 6.98 1.66
C VAL A 102 8.01 6.11 2.01
N ALA A 103 6.99 6.07 1.14
CA ALA A 103 5.92 5.09 1.18
C ALA A 103 5.76 4.45 -0.20
N HIS A 104 5.93 3.13 -0.29
CA HIS A 104 5.94 2.41 -1.56
C HIS A 104 4.94 1.25 -1.54
N PRO A 105 3.83 1.32 -2.30
CA PRO A 105 2.88 0.21 -2.44
C PRO A 105 3.44 -0.88 -3.36
N MET A 106 3.08 -2.14 -3.08
CA MET A 106 3.64 -3.33 -3.72
C MET A 106 2.53 -4.36 -3.95
N ALA A 107 2.36 -4.78 -5.20
CA ALA A 107 1.49 -5.91 -5.55
C ALA A 107 2.21 -7.26 -5.48
N GLY A 108 3.55 -7.28 -5.48
CA GLY A 108 4.36 -8.50 -5.42
C GLY A 108 4.45 -9.09 -4.01
N PHE A 109 3.40 -9.78 -3.58
CA PHE A 109 3.33 -10.54 -2.32
C PHE A 109 2.36 -11.71 -2.48
N SER A 110 2.41 -12.71 -1.58
CA SER A 110 1.42 -13.79 -1.57
C SER A 110 0.20 -13.40 -0.75
N SER A 111 -0.92 -13.13 -1.42
CA SER A 111 -2.20 -12.85 -0.78
C SER A 111 -2.75 -14.07 -0.06
N GLU A 112 -2.56 -15.28 -0.60
CA GLU A 112 -3.00 -16.51 0.07
C GLU A 112 -2.28 -16.73 1.40
N ARG A 113 -0.95 -16.52 1.42
CA ARG A 113 -0.16 -16.60 2.66
C ARG A 113 -0.51 -15.49 3.63
N ALA A 114 -0.75 -14.27 3.15
CA ALA A 114 -1.21 -13.19 4.01
C ALA A 114 -2.52 -13.56 4.70
N ILE A 115 -3.47 -14.17 3.96
CA ILE A 115 -4.75 -14.62 4.52
C ILE A 115 -4.55 -15.68 5.61
N SER A 116 -3.77 -16.73 5.32
CA SER A 116 -3.59 -17.83 6.26
C SER A 116 -2.72 -17.47 7.46
N GLU A 117 -1.58 -16.81 7.26
CA GLU A 117 -0.60 -16.53 8.30
C GLU A 117 -1.02 -15.37 9.21
N LEU A 118 -1.73 -14.37 8.68
CA LEU A 118 -2.24 -13.22 9.46
C LEU A 118 -3.68 -13.43 9.96
N ASN A 119 -4.24 -14.62 9.75
CA ASN A 119 -5.60 -14.99 10.17
C ASN A 119 -6.68 -14.02 9.65
N ILE A 120 -6.55 -13.59 8.39
CA ILE A 120 -7.49 -12.63 7.79
C ILE A 120 -8.81 -13.34 7.51
N PRO A 121 -9.95 -12.83 8.00
CA PRO A 121 -11.25 -13.40 7.68
C PRO A 121 -11.54 -13.34 6.18
N GLN A 122 -12.20 -14.36 5.62
CA GLN A 122 -12.49 -14.46 4.16
C GLN A 122 -13.20 -13.24 3.57
N ARG A 123 -13.90 -12.47 4.40
CA ARG A 123 -14.59 -11.23 4.03
C ARG A 123 -13.63 -10.11 3.60
N TYR A 124 -12.38 -10.14 4.06
CA TYR A 124 -11.35 -9.14 3.74
C TYR A 124 -10.42 -9.67 2.66
N LEU A 125 -10.15 -8.84 1.65
CA LEU A 125 -9.21 -9.17 0.58
C LEU A 125 -7.96 -8.28 0.67
N PRO A 126 -6.75 -8.87 0.71
CA PRO A 126 -5.50 -8.12 0.57
C PRO A 126 -5.39 -7.44 -0.80
N GLN A 127 -5.19 -6.13 -0.80
CA GLN A 127 -5.07 -5.30 -2.00
C GLN A 127 -3.60 -5.04 -2.38
N CYS A 128 -2.78 -4.68 -1.39
CA CYS A 128 -1.35 -4.47 -1.58
C CYS A 128 -0.62 -4.56 -0.23
N MET A 129 0.71 -4.68 -0.31
CA MET A 129 1.59 -4.36 0.81
C MET A 129 2.22 -2.99 0.63
N ILE A 130 2.56 -2.31 1.72
CA ILE A 130 3.20 -0.98 1.67
C ILE A 130 4.43 -1.02 2.57
N ALA A 131 5.58 -0.58 2.04
CA ALA A 131 6.77 -0.33 2.82
C ALA A 131 6.83 1.17 3.15
N ILE A 132 7.02 1.51 4.43
CA ILE A 132 7.23 2.89 4.88
C ILE A 132 8.57 2.99 5.61
N GLY A 133 9.32 4.05 5.38
CA GLY A 133 10.53 4.34 6.13
C GLY A 133 11.14 5.70 5.79
N VAL A 134 12.18 6.08 6.53
CA VAL A 134 12.97 7.28 6.25
C VAL A 134 13.82 7.06 4.98
N PRO A 135 13.99 8.08 4.11
CA PRO A 135 14.94 8.01 3.00
C PRO A 135 16.33 7.53 3.46
N GLY A 136 16.94 6.62 2.70
CA GLY A 136 18.27 6.07 2.99
C GLY A 136 19.30 6.53 1.97
N ASP A 137 20.54 6.06 2.10
CA ASP A 137 21.57 6.32 1.09
C ASP A 137 21.33 5.42 -0.13
N VAL A 138 21.25 6.03 -1.32
CA VAL A 138 21.05 5.34 -2.60
C VAL A 138 22.19 4.36 -2.87
N ASN A 139 23.40 4.65 -2.40
CA ASN A 139 24.57 3.77 -2.59
C ASN A 139 24.44 2.42 -1.86
N GLU A 140 23.50 2.30 -0.92
CA GLU A 140 23.21 1.05 -0.21
C GLU A 140 22.28 0.12 -1.01
N LEU A 141 21.70 0.60 -2.12
CA LEU A 141 20.91 -0.21 -3.04
C LEU A 141 21.82 -0.98 -4.02
N SER A 142 21.32 -2.08 -4.59
CA SER A 142 21.98 -2.73 -5.73
C SER A 142 22.01 -1.80 -6.95
N GLU A 143 22.99 -1.96 -7.84
CA GLU A 143 23.09 -1.15 -9.09
C GLU A 143 21.77 -1.13 -9.87
N PHE A 144 21.08 -2.27 -9.93
CA PHE A 144 19.76 -2.39 -10.55
C PHE A 144 18.74 -1.43 -9.90
N ASN A 145 18.66 -1.38 -8.58
CA ASN A 145 17.73 -0.51 -7.87
C ASN A 145 18.17 0.96 -7.88
N GLN A 146 19.48 1.24 -7.81
CA GLN A 146 20.02 2.60 -7.94
C GLN A 146 19.59 3.26 -9.25
N SER A 147 19.68 2.53 -10.38
CA SER A 147 19.27 3.04 -11.69
C SER A 147 17.79 3.40 -11.81
N ARG A 148 16.97 2.96 -10.85
CA ARG A 148 15.51 3.12 -10.80
C ARG A 148 15.05 4.11 -9.73
N GLU A 149 15.96 4.65 -8.93
CA GLU A 149 15.67 5.63 -7.89
C GLU A 149 15.48 7.04 -8.49
N LEU A 150 14.57 7.12 -9.46
CA LEU A 150 14.24 8.32 -10.22
C LEU A 150 12.71 8.36 -10.42
N PRO A 151 12.08 9.55 -10.49
CA PRO A 151 10.66 9.66 -10.76
C PRO A 151 10.25 8.98 -12.07
N SER A 152 9.22 8.13 -12.00
CA SER A 152 8.67 7.43 -13.18
C SER A 152 7.88 8.38 -14.08
N GLN A 153 7.86 8.07 -15.38
CA GLN A 153 7.06 8.80 -16.37
C GLN A 153 5.57 8.42 -16.29
N ARG A 154 4.71 9.17 -16.97
CA ARG A 154 3.29 8.86 -17.18
C ARG A 154 2.96 8.83 -18.66
N LYS A 155 1.92 8.08 -19.02
CA LYS A 155 1.36 8.11 -20.38
C LYS A 155 0.89 9.53 -20.73
N PRO A 156 0.86 9.91 -22.02
CA PRO A 156 0.21 11.12 -22.49
C PRO A 156 -1.25 11.23 -22.01
N MET A 157 -1.75 12.45 -21.86
CA MET A 157 -3.08 12.71 -21.31
C MET A 157 -4.19 12.10 -22.20
N GLU A 158 -3.98 12.08 -23.50
CA GLU A 158 -4.90 11.59 -24.52
C GLU A 158 -5.07 10.06 -24.47
N GLU A 159 -4.12 9.34 -23.86
CA GLU A 159 -4.26 7.90 -23.64
C GLU A 159 -5.12 7.57 -22.42
N VAL A 160 -5.22 8.49 -21.45
CA VAL A 160 -5.93 8.28 -20.18
C VAL A 160 -7.21 9.10 -20.04
N THR A 161 -7.50 9.98 -21.01
CA THR A 161 -8.71 10.80 -21.05
C THR A 161 -9.35 10.76 -22.43
N ARG A 162 -10.68 10.75 -22.47
CA ARG A 162 -11.47 10.89 -23.71
C ARG A 162 -12.72 11.72 -23.40
N ALA A 163 -13.06 12.63 -24.29
CA ALA A 163 -14.34 13.31 -24.23
C ALA A 163 -15.45 12.36 -24.69
N SER A 164 -16.62 12.43 -24.04
CA SER A 164 -17.83 11.68 -24.38
C SER A 164 -17.77 10.16 -24.12
N GLY A 165 -17.12 9.36 -24.97
CA GLY A 165 -17.23 7.91 -24.90
C GLY A 165 -16.23 7.16 -25.78
N PHE A 166 -16.41 5.85 -25.88
CA PHE A 166 -15.66 5.02 -26.81
C PHE A 166 -16.33 5.08 -28.19
N GLU A 167 -15.52 5.10 -29.25
CA GLU A 167 -16.02 4.88 -30.60
C GLU A 167 -16.71 3.52 -30.70
N PRO A 168 -17.86 3.41 -31.38
CA PRO A 168 -18.50 2.13 -31.63
C PRO A 168 -17.53 1.18 -32.34
N GLN A 169 -17.40 -0.04 -31.81
CA GLN A 169 -16.70 -1.11 -32.52
C GLN A 169 -17.69 -1.72 -33.51
N ASN A 170 -17.41 -1.58 -34.82
CA ASN A 170 -18.15 -2.24 -35.89
C ASN A 170 -17.97 -3.76 -35.86
#